data_AF-A0A183F1I6-F1
#
_entry.id   AF-A0A183F1I6-F1
#
_cell.length_a   1.000
_cell.length_b   1.000
_cell.length_c   1.000
_cell.angle_alpha   90.00
_cell.angle_beta   90.00
_cell.angle_gamma   90.00
#
_symmetry.space_group_name_H-M   'P 1'
#
loop_
_entity.id
_entity.type
_entity.pdbx_description
1 polymer ?
#
loop_
_entity_poly.entity_id
_entity_poly.type
_entity_poly.pdbx_seq_one_letter_code
_entity_poly.pdbx_strand_id
1 'polypeptide(L)'
;MVDISPKNFLTILDKYIWADNVMPVFHVMNPPDLRDAQARARLNELIYRLEHTAYSIGRVSTNFWLWEYQSFLNDFSDIDYATSFYDQKYLAEFFDQFDYQQYRC
;
A
#
# COMPACT_ATOMS: atom_id res chain seq x y z
N MET A 1 29.87 -24.38 14.82
CA MET A 1 28.42 -24.55 14.60
C MET A 1 27.72 -23.64 15.60
N VAL A 2 26.98 -22.63 15.15
CA VAL A 2 26.23 -21.76 16.07
C VAL A 2 25.06 -22.56 16.62
N ASP A 3 24.99 -22.69 17.94
CA ASP A 3 23.92 -23.40 18.61
C ASP A 3 22.61 -22.58 18.52
N ILE A 4 21.65 -23.09 17.75
CA ILE A 4 20.35 -22.45 17.50
C ILE A 4 19.36 -22.88 18.59
N SER A 5 19.74 -22.74 19.86
CA SER A 5 18.79 -22.87 20.95
C SER A 5 17.72 -21.77 20.81
N PRO A 6 16.44 -22.03 21.15
CA PRO A 6 15.36 -21.03 21.03
C PRO A 6 15.70 -19.71 21.72
N LYS A 7 16.48 -19.76 22.81
CA LYS A 7 16.95 -18.60 23.55
C LYS A 7 17.98 -17.78 22.77
N ASN A 8 18.92 -18.44 22.08
CA ASN A 8 19.89 -17.76 21.20
C ASN A 8 19.20 -17.14 19.98
N PHE A 9 18.21 -17.83 19.41
CA PHE A 9 17.40 -17.31 18.31
C PHE A 9 16.64 -16.05 18.72
N LEU A 10 15.95 -16.06 19.88
CA LEU A 10 15.27 -14.89 20.43
C LEU A 10 16.24 -13.74 20.72
N THR A 11 17.44 -14.04 21.23
CA THR A 11 18.47 -13.01 21.51
C THR A 11 18.99 -12.36 20.22
N ILE A 12 19.14 -13.13 19.15
CA ILE A 12 19.54 -12.60 17.83
C ILE A 12 18.40 -11.79 17.21
N LEU A 13 17.17 -12.28 17.27
CA LEU A 13 15.98 -11.53 16.84
C LEU A 13 15.86 -10.20 17.57
N ASP A 14 15.92 -10.19 18.89
CA ASP A 14 15.81 -8.97 19.70
C ASP A 14 16.92 -7.97 19.36
N LYS A 15 18.15 -8.47 19.20
CA LYS A 15 19.32 -7.63 18.90
C LYS A 15 19.35 -7.07 17.47
N TYR A 16 18.77 -7.76 16.49
CA TYR A 16 18.95 -7.42 15.07
C TYR A 16 17.65 -7.14 14.30
N ILE A 17 16.48 -7.52 14.81
CA ILE A 17 15.21 -7.51 14.04
C ILE A 17 14.13 -6.65 14.71
N TRP A 18 14.10 -6.55 16.04
CA TRP A 18 12.94 -6.00 16.77
C TRP A 18 12.94 -4.47 16.95
N ALA A 19 14.02 -3.77 16.64
CA ALA A 19 14.04 -2.31 16.73
C ALA A 19 13.33 -1.60 15.55
N ASP A 20 13.20 -2.23 14.38
CA ASP A 20 12.98 -1.48 13.12
C ASP A 20 11.77 -1.91 12.24
N ASN A 21 10.96 -2.91 12.58
CA ASN A 21 9.98 -3.47 11.62
C ASN A 21 8.53 -3.63 12.12
N VAL A 22 8.00 -2.71 12.92
CA VAL A 22 6.54 -2.64 13.09
C VAL A 22 5.97 -1.84 11.93
N MET A 23 5.23 -2.48 11.03
CA MET A 23 4.50 -1.79 9.96
C MET A 23 3.22 -1.17 10.55
N PRO A 24 3.15 0.17 10.72
CA PRO A 24 1.94 0.80 11.21
C PRO A 24 0.83 0.74 10.16
N VAL A 25 -0.39 0.44 10.61
CA VAL A 25 -1.59 0.49 9.75
C VAL A 25 -2.35 1.77 10.06
N PHE A 26 -2.53 2.60 9.03
CA PHE A 26 -3.28 3.85 9.15
C PHE A 26 -4.68 3.69 8.58
N HIS A 27 -5.69 4.02 9.38
CA HIS A 27 -7.08 4.05 8.94
C HIS A 27 -7.56 5.49 8.81
N VAL A 28 -8.07 5.85 7.63
CA VAL A 28 -8.66 7.17 7.37
C VAL A 28 -10.14 7.12 7.78
N MET A 29 -10.46 7.71 8.93
CA MET A 29 -11.79 7.63 9.54
C MET A 29 -12.89 8.35 8.74
N ASN A 30 -12.50 9.36 7.95
CA ASN A 30 -13.41 10.08 7.06
C ASN A 30 -12.74 10.24 5.69
N PRO A 31 -12.86 9.23 4.80
CA PRO A 31 -12.18 9.26 3.52
C PRO A 31 -12.80 10.34 2.61
N PRO A 32 -11.98 11.10 1.87
CA PRO A 32 -12.50 12.02 0.88
C PRO A 32 -13.04 11.27 -0.35
N ASP A 33 -13.76 11.96 -1.23
CA ASP A 33 -14.19 11.37 -2.50
C ASP A 33 -12.98 11.16 -3.42
N LEU A 34 -12.54 9.92 -3.56
CA LEU A 34 -11.34 9.57 -4.34
C LEU A 34 -11.52 9.66 -5.85
N ARG A 35 -12.73 10.01 -6.34
CA ARG A 35 -12.96 10.37 -7.75
C ARG A 35 -12.47 11.78 -8.08
N ASP A 36 -12.36 12.65 -7.08
CA ASP A 36 -11.77 13.98 -7.22
C ASP A 36 -10.22 13.90 -7.23
N ALA A 37 -9.60 14.49 -8.25
CA ALA A 37 -8.15 14.58 -8.37
C ALA A 37 -7.49 15.34 -7.21
N GLN A 38 -8.15 16.38 -6.70
CA GLN A 38 -7.63 17.17 -5.58
C GLN A 38 -7.70 16.39 -4.25
N ALA A 39 -8.76 15.60 -4.05
CA ALA A 39 -8.84 14.66 -2.93
C ALA A 39 -7.72 13.62 -2.97
N ARG A 40 -7.45 13.01 -4.14
CA ARG A 40 -6.33 12.06 -4.29
C ARG A 40 -4.97 12.71 -4.03
N ALA A 41 -4.74 13.92 -4.55
CA ALA A 41 -3.50 14.65 -4.34
C ALA A 41 -3.22 14.88 -2.84
N ARG A 42 -4.24 15.25 -2.06
CA ARG A 42 -4.12 15.41 -0.59
C ARG A 42 -3.78 14.09 0.12
N LEU A 43 -4.33 12.96 -0.31
CA LEU A 43 -4.01 11.66 0.28
C LEU A 43 -2.56 11.27 -0.04
N ASN A 44 -2.11 11.47 -1.28
CA ASN A 44 -0.71 11.25 -1.66
C ASN A 44 0.27 12.13 -0.85
N GLU A 45 -0.10 13.39 -0.58
CA GLU A 45 0.72 14.28 0.26
C GLU A 45 0.83 13.75 1.71
N LEU A 46 -0.25 13.23 2.29
CA LEU A 46 -0.22 12.60 3.61
C LEU A 46 0.73 11.41 3.65
N ILE A 47 0.63 10.51 2.66
CA ILE A 47 1.52 9.35 2.55
C ILE A 47 2.98 9.80 2.40
N TYR A 48 3.25 10.78 1.53
CA TYR A 48 4.57 11.36 1.37
C TYR A 48 5.15 11.87 2.69
N ARG A 49 4.34 12.55 3.52
CA ARG A 49 4.79 13.03 4.84
C ARG A 49 5.10 11.89 5.80
N LEU A 50 4.33 10.80 5.79
CA LEU A 50 4.60 9.59 6.60
C LEU A 50 5.87 8.86 6.13
N GLU A 51 6.15 8.85 4.83
CA GLU A 51 7.38 8.29 4.29
C GLU A 51 8.62 9.08 4.68
N HIS A 52 8.46 10.37 4.99
CA HIS A 52 9.55 11.28 5.35
C HIS A 52 9.62 11.60 6.85
N THR A 53 8.82 10.94 7.70
CA THR A 53 8.99 11.06 9.15
C THR A 53 10.29 10.38 9.61
N ALA A 54 10.86 10.88 10.70
CA ALA A 54 12.06 10.27 11.29
C ALA A 54 11.81 8.78 11.58
N TYR A 55 12.82 7.96 11.33
CA TYR A 55 12.78 6.50 11.48
C TYR A 55 11.82 5.77 10.51
N SER A 56 11.29 6.47 9.50
CA SER A 56 10.59 5.82 8.39
C SER A 56 11.60 5.19 7.43
N ILE A 57 11.28 3.99 6.94
CA ILE A 57 12.01 3.31 5.86
C ILE A 57 11.67 3.96 4.51
N GLY A 58 10.61 4.77 4.45
CA GLY A 58 10.17 5.50 3.26
C GLY A 58 9.43 4.62 2.25
N ARG A 59 9.32 5.13 1.01
CA ARG A 59 8.46 4.58 -0.05
C ARG A 59 8.59 3.09 -0.31
N VAL A 60 9.78 2.52 -0.14
CA VAL A 60 10.03 1.08 -0.37
C VAL A 60 9.30 0.17 0.64
N SER A 61 8.79 0.74 1.73
CA SER A 61 8.06 0.03 2.80
C SER A 61 6.57 0.38 2.86
N THR A 62 6.08 1.21 1.92
CA THR A 62 4.69 1.66 1.90
C THR A 62 3.86 0.76 0.99
N ASN A 63 2.85 0.11 1.55
CA ASN A 63 1.80 -0.53 0.75
C ASN A 63 0.58 0.39 0.68
N PHE A 64 0.27 0.90 -0.52
CA PHE A 64 -0.80 1.86 -0.72
C PHE A 64 -1.55 1.65 -2.04
N TRP A 65 -2.73 1.05 -1.91
CA TRP A 65 -3.60 0.64 -3.03
C TRP A 65 -4.05 1.78 -3.96
N LEU A 66 -4.06 3.03 -3.50
CA LEU A 66 -4.54 4.16 -4.31
C LEU A 66 -3.60 4.47 -5.49
N TRP A 67 -2.32 4.09 -5.41
CA TRP A 67 -1.41 4.25 -6.55
C TRP A 67 -1.82 3.38 -7.72
N GLU A 68 -2.18 2.11 -7.48
CA GLU A 68 -2.70 1.22 -8.52
C GLU A 68 -4.02 1.74 -9.09
N TYR A 69 -4.90 2.25 -8.23
CA TYR A 69 -6.13 2.92 -8.69
C TYR A 69 -5.84 4.13 -9.59
N GLN A 70 -4.84 4.95 -9.26
CA GLN A 70 -4.46 6.09 -10.10
C GLN A 70 -3.83 5.66 -11.43
N SER A 71 -3.00 4.62 -11.44
CA SER A 71 -2.45 4.04 -12.68
C SER A 71 -3.58 3.56 -13.58
N PHE A 72 -4.53 2.81 -13.04
CA PHE A 72 -5.73 2.39 -13.75
C PHE A 72 -6.54 3.58 -14.30
N LEU A 73 -6.74 4.65 -13.51
CA LEU A 73 -7.44 5.85 -14.00
C LEU A 73 -6.71 6.52 -15.18
N ASN A 74 -5.38 6.50 -15.19
CA ASN A 74 -4.59 7.08 -16.28
C ASN A 74 -4.65 6.22 -17.55
N ASP A 75 -4.68 4.89 -17.40
CA ASP A 75 -4.74 3.95 -18.52
C ASP A 75 -6.10 3.98 -19.25
N PHE A 76 -7.16 4.40 -18.55
CA PHE A 76 -8.53 4.43 -19.07
C PHE A 76 -9.16 5.83 -19.08
N SER A 77 -8.41 6.85 -19.54
CA SER A 77 -8.85 8.26 -19.55
C SER A 77 -10.18 8.54 -20.27
N ASP A 78 -10.62 7.61 -21.11
CA ASP A 78 -11.79 7.77 -21.99
C ASP A 78 -13.09 7.22 -21.38
N ILE A 79 -13.02 6.64 -20.17
CA ILE A 79 -14.17 6.02 -19.51
C ILE A 79 -14.88 7.00 -18.59
N ASP A 80 -16.20 7.16 -18.77
CA ASP A 80 -17.04 7.84 -17.79
C ASP A 80 -17.25 6.95 -16.56
N TYR A 81 -16.47 7.19 -15.51
CA TYR A 81 -16.50 6.40 -14.28
C TYR A 81 -17.81 6.50 -13.49
N ALA A 82 -18.68 7.46 -13.79
CA ALA A 82 -20.00 7.53 -13.17
C ALA A 82 -20.95 6.44 -13.70
N THR A 83 -20.71 5.94 -14.92
CA THR A 83 -21.61 5.03 -15.63
C THR A 83 -20.96 3.70 -16.03
N SER A 84 -19.66 3.71 -16.35
CA SER A 84 -18.95 2.57 -16.96
C SER A 84 -17.89 1.90 -16.07
N PHE A 85 -17.63 2.39 -14.85
CA PHE A 85 -16.65 1.77 -13.94
C PHE A 85 -17.02 0.34 -13.54
N TYR A 86 -18.32 0.04 -13.45
CA TYR A 86 -18.83 -1.30 -13.11
C TYR A 86 -18.91 -2.26 -14.31
N ASP A 87 -18.48 -1.83 -15.52
CA ASP A 87 -18.42 -2.75 -16.64
C ASP A 87 -17.39 -3.84 -16.36
N GLN A 88 -17.86 -5.09 -16.38
CA GLN A 88 -17.14 -6.29 -15.96
C GLN A 88 -15.77 -6.45 -16.63
N LYS A 89 -15.60 -5.86 -17.82
CA LYS A 89 -14.35 -5.84 -18.58
C LYS A 89 -13.22 -5.11 -17.84
N TYR A 90 -13.48 -3.93 -17.30
CA TYR A 90 -12.45 -3.08 -16.68
C TYR A 90 -12.12 -3.49 -15.25
N LEU A 91 -13.09 -4.10 -14.55
CA LEU A 91 -12.86 -4.70 -13.24
C LEU A 91 -11.89 -5.88 -13.31
N ALA A 92 -11.98 -6.71 -14.35
CA ALA A 92 -11.05 -7.83 -14.54
C ALA A 92 -9.61 -7.34 -14.74
N GLU A 93 -9.40 -6.31 -15.56
CA GLU A 93 -8.08 -5.71 -15.81
C GLU A 93 -7.51 -5.04 -14.54
N PHE A 94 -8.35 -4.36 -13.75
CA PHE A 94 -7.94 -3.76 -12.47
C PHE A 94 -7.45 -4.80 -11.45
N PHE A 95 -8.15 -5.93 -11.30
CA PHE A 95 -7.74 -6.98 -10.37
C PHE A 95 -6.50 -7.76 -10.82
N ASP A 96 -6.20 -7.79 -12.12
CA ASP A 96 -4.97 -8.38 -12.65
C ASP A 96 -3.74 -7.49 -12.43
N GLN A 97 -3.92 -6.17 -12.28
CA GLN A 97 -2.83 -5.23 -11.97
C GLN A 97 -2.40 -5.30 -10.50
N PHE A 98 -3.27 -5.74 -9.59
CA PHE A 98 -2.87 -5.89 -8.21
C PHE A 98 -1.89 -7.04 -8.04
N ASP A 99 -0.85 -6.76 -7.26
CA ASP A 99 0.10 -7.72 -6.72
C ASP A 99 -0.57 -8.74 -5.74
N TYR A 100 -1.88 -9.00 -5.85
CA TYR A 100 -2.64 -9.99 -5.07
C TYR A 100 -2.39 -11.44 -5.50
N GLN A 101 -1.50 -11.70 -6.47
CA GLN A 101 -1.02 -13.06 -6.79
C GLN A 101 -0.49 -13.79 -5.54
N GLN A 102 -0.02 -13.06 -4.54
CA GLN A 102 0.46 -13.57 -3.25
C GLN A 102 -0.66 -13.98 -2.26
N TYR A 103 -1.93 -13.67 -2.54
CA TYR A 103 -3.08 -14.01 -1.68
C TYR A 103 -4.09 -14.95 -2.35
N ARG A 104 -3.81 -15.41 -3.57
CA ARG A 104 -4.52 -16.54 -4.18
C ARG A 104 -3.96 -17.83 -3.59
N CYS A 105 -4.55 -18.26 -2.48
CA CYS A 105 -4.39 -19.60 -1.93
C CYS A 105 -5.09 -20.64 -2.81
#